data_AF-A0A948IQJ2-F1
#
_entry.id   AF-A0A948IQJ2-F1
#
_cell.length_a   1.000
_cell.length_b   1.000
_cell.length_c   1.000
_cell.angle_alpha   90.00
_cell.angle_beta   90.00
_cell.angle_gamma   90.00
#
_symmetry.space_group_name_H-M   'P 1'
#
loop_
_entity.id
_entity.type
_entity.pdbx_description
1 polymer ?
#
loop_
_entity_poly.entity_id
_entity_poly.type
_entity_poly.pdbx_seq_one_letter_code
_entity_poly.pdbx_strand_id
1 'polypeptide(L)'
;MQTQNPLLDEIAKLTTAAMGIAQAAGDEAKAAFRSQTDRLVADMDLVRREDYDALKAEVAVLRQEIEALKAGKTARKSSKSA
;
A
#
# COMPACT_ATOMS: atom_id res chain seq x y z
N MET A 1 -51.74 -7.09 33.39
CA MET A 1 -50.43 -7.77 33.48
C MET A 1 -50.01 -8.10 32.06
N GLN A 2 -48.89 -7.56 31.59
CA GLN A 2 -48.47 -7.67 30.19
C GLN A 2 -48.15 -9.14 29.86
N THR A 3 -48.85 -9.67 28.86
CA THR A 3 -48.63 -10.98 28.26
C THR A 3 -47.32 -10.93 27.47
N GLN A 4 -46.18 -11.02 28.15
CA GLN A 4 -44.89 -11.22 27.49
C GLN A 4 -44.80 -12.69 27.08
N ASN A 5 -44.88 -12.96 25.78
CA ASN A 5 -44.79 -14.30 25.24
C ASN A 5 -43.32 -14.78 25.38
N PRO A 6 -43.03 -15.79 26.23
CA PRO A 6 -41.65 -16.17 26.60
C PRO A 6 -40.77 -16.56 25.40
N LEU A 7 -41.36 -17.09 24.33
CA LEU A 7 -40.64 -17.43 23.11
C LEU A 7 -40.07 -16.21 22.38
N LEU A 8 -40.77 -15.07 22.42
CA LEU A 8 -40.29 -13.85 21.77
C LEU A 8 -39.13 -13.22 22.56
N ASP A 9 -39.14 -13.34 23.90
CA ASP A 9 -38.07 -12.84 24.77
C ASP A 9 -36.77 -13.66 24.61
N GLU A 10 -36.88 -14.98 24.46
CA GLU A 10 -35.73 -15.85 24.17
C GLU A 10 -35.11 -15.55 22.79
N ILE A 11 -35.92 -15.31 21.76
CA ILE A 11 -35.43 -14.90 20.43
C ILE A 11 -34.77 -13.52 20.48
N ALA A 12 -35.33 -12.58 21.23
CA ALA A 12 -34.74 -11.26 21.40
C ALA A 12 -33.36 -11.36 22.07
N LYS A 13 -33.26 -12.13 23.15
CA LYS A 13 -31.98 -12.41 23.85
C LYS A 13 -30.96 -13.09 22.95
N LEU A 14 -31.38 -14.10 22.17
CA LEU A 14 -30.52 -14.77 21.21
C LEU A 14 -30.01 -13.80 20.13
N THR A 15 -30.89 -12.95 19.61
CA THR A 15 -30.55 -11.97 18.58
C THR A 15 -29.57 -10.93 19.12
N THR A 16 -29.78 -10.44 20.34
CA THR A 16 -28.84 -9.51 20.98
C THR A 16 -27.47 -10.17 21.23
N ALA A 17 -27.45 -11.43 21.69
CA ALA A 17 -26.21 -12.18 21.88
C ALA A 17 -25.48 -12.42 20.55
N ALA A 18 -26.21 -12.80 19.50
CA ALA A 18 -25.68 -13.01 18.16
C ALA A 18 -25.13 -11.72 17.54
N MET A 19 -25.80 -10.58 17.74
CA MET A 19 -25.31 -9.26 17.31
C MET A 19 -24.00 -8.89 18.03
N GLY A 20 -23.89 -9.18 19.33
CA GLY A 20 -22.65 -8.96 20.10
C GLY A 20 -21.48 -9.82 19.59
N ILE A 21 -21.72 -11.09 19.29
CA ILE A 21 -20.72 -12.00 18.73
C ILE A 21 -20.33 -11.57 17.31
N ALA A 22 -21.28 -11.19 16.46
CA ALA A 22 -21.02 -10.73 15.10
C ALA A 22 -20.16 -9.45 15.09
N GLN A 23 -20.42 -8.53 16.01
CA GLN A 23 -19.64 -7.31 16.16
C GLN A 23 -18.20 -7.62 16.60
N ALA A 24 -18.02 -8.46 17.62
CA ALA A 24 -16.70 -8.88 18.09
C ALA A 24 -15.91 -9.64 17.00
N ALA A 25 -16.55 -10.58 16.31
CA ALA A 25 -15.96 -11.32 15.21
C ALA A 25 -15.58 -10.40 14.04
N GLY A 26 -16.36 -9.36 13.77
CA GLY A 26 -16.05 -8.35 12.77
C GLY A 26 -14.81 -7.54 13.11
N ASP A 27 -14.68 -7.12 14.37
CA ASP A 27 -13.51 -6.38 14.87
C ASP A 27 -12.25 -7.25 14.84
N GLU A 28 -12.35 -8.52 15.24
CA GLU A 28 -11.25 -9.49 15.18
C GLU A 28 -10.84 -9.80 13.73
N ALA A 29 -11.81 -10.00 12.82
CA ALA A 29 -11.54 -10.22 11.41
C ALA A 29 -10.83 -9.01 10.78
N LYS A 30 -11.22 -7.79 11.14
CA LYS A 30 -10.57 -6.56 10.67
C LYS A 30 -9.13 -6.43 11.18
N ALA A 31 -8.88 -6.77 12.44
CA ALA A 31 -7.54 -6.78 13.02
C ALA A 31 -6.66 -7.84 12.35
N ALA A 32 -7.17 -9.05 12.16
CA ALA A 32 -6.49 -10.12 11.44
C ALA A 32 -6.18 -9.72 10.00
N PHE A 33 -7.16 -9.14 9.29
CA PHE A 33 -6.97 -8.67 7.91
C PHE A 33 -5.89 -7.60 7.79
N ARG A 34 -5.85 -6.62 8.71
CA ARG A 34 -4.77 -5.62 8.76
C ARG A 34 -3.41 -6.28 8.94
N SER A 35 -3.28 -7.19 9.92
CA SER A 35 -2.02 -7.89 10.17
C SER A 35 -1.53 -8.72 8.98
N GLN A 36 -2.46 -9.34 8.23
CA GLN A 36 -2.11 -10.10 7.03
C GLN A 36 -1.75 -9.18 5.86
N THR A 37 -2.41 -8.03 5.75
CA THR A 37 -2.07 -7.01 4.73
C THR A 37 -0.69 -6.43 5.00
N ASP A 38 -0.36 -6.11 6.25
CA ASP A 38 0.94 -5.59 6.64
C ASP A 38 2.07 -6.59 6.34
N ARG A 39 1.85 -7.88 6.61
CA ARG A 39 2.78 -8.95 6.23
C ARG A 39 2.95 -9.06 4.72
N LEU A 40 1.84 -9.07 3.98
CA LEU A 40 1.88 -9.13 2.52
C LEU A 40 2.66 -7.94 1.94
N VAL A 41 2.42 -6.73 2.43
CA VAL A 41 3.13 -5.52 2.00
C VAL A 41 4.61 -5.58 2.37
N ALA A 42 4.96 -6.15 3.53
CA ALA A 42 6.35 -6.35 3.94
C ALA A 42 7.09 -7.40 3.10
N ASP A 43 6.38 -8.44 2.63
CA ASP A 43 6.93 -9.48 1.76
C ASP A 43 7.02 -9.03 0.29
N MET A 44 6.32 -7.95 -0.08
CA MET A 44 6.44 -7.36 -1.41
C MET A 44 7.74 -6.54 -1.51
N ASP A 45 8.48 -6.73 -2.60
CA ASP A 45 9.68 -5.95 -2.92
C ASP A 45 9.31 -4.53 -3.40
N LEU A 46 8.80 -3.71 -2.47
CA LEU A 46 8.33 -2.36 -2.74
C LEU A 46 9.44 -1.35 -2.49
N VAL A 47 9.71 -0.53 -3.52
CA VAL A 47 10.60 0.62 -3.38
C VAL A 47 9.86 1.75 -2.67
N ARG A 48 10.49 2.35 -1.66
CA ARG A 48 9.93 3.51 -0.98
C ARG A 48 9.82 4.65 -1.97
N ARG A 49 8.74 5.42 -1.87
CA ARG A 49 8.48 6.53 -2.79
C ARG A 49 9.63 7.55 -2.82
N GLU A 50 10.20 7.85 -1.66
CA GLU A 50 11.35 8.77 -1.55
C GLU A 50 12.60 8.25 -2.28
N ASP A 51 12.91 6.96 -2.14
CA ASP A 51 14.07 6.34 -2.82
C ASP A 51 13.85 6.32 -4.35
N TYR A 52 12.62 6.06 -4.78
CA TYR A 52 12.24 6.13 -6.19
C TYR A 52 12.38 7.56 -6.74
N ASP A 53 11.89 8.56 -6.02
CA ASP A 53 11.94 9.96 -6.44
C ASP A 53 13.40 10.48 -6.48
N ALA A 54 14.24 10.06 -5.52
CA ALA A 54 15.67 10.36 -5.50
C ALA A 54 16.40 9.75 -6.71
N LEU A 55 16.21 8.44 -6.95
CA LEU A 55 16.81 7.75 -8.10
C LEU A 55 16.36 8.37 -9.43
N LYS A 56 15.08 8.74 -9.54
CA LYS A 56 14.53 9.38 -10.74
C LYS A 56 15.20 10.72 -11.02
N ALA A 57 15.45 11.53 -9.99
CA ALA A 57 16.17 12.79 -10.13
C ALA A 57 17.62 12.57 -10.57
N GLU A 58 18.32 11.62 -9.97
CA GLU A 58 19.69 11.26 -10.33
C GLU A 58 19.79 10.79 -11.78
N VAL A 59 18.89 9.90 -12.22
CA VAL A 59 18.83 9.43 -13.62
C VAL A 59 18.58 10.57 -14.60
N ALA A 60 17.78 11.57 -14.23
CA ALA A 60 17.55 12.74 -15.07
C ALA A 60 18.84 13.56 -15.26
N VAL A 61 19.59 13.81 -14.18
CA VAL A 61 20.88 14.51 -14.21
C VAL A 61 21.89 13.73 -15.05
N LEU A 62 22.05 12.43 -14.80
CA LEU A 62 22.98 11.58 -15.55
C LEU A 62 22.68 11.58 -17.04
N ARG A 63 21.40 11.59 -17.44
CA ARG A 63 21.02 11.69 -18.86
C ARG A 63 21.47 13.02 -19.47
N GLN A 64 21.31 14.13 -18.75
CA GLN A 64 21.78 15.44 -19.23
C GLN A 64 23.30 15.46 -19.39
N GLU A 65 24.04 14.92 -18.42
CA GLU A 65 25.50 14.82 -18.48
C GLU A 65 25.97 13.94 -19.64
N ILE A 66 25.32 12.80 -19.88
CA ILE A 66 25.62 11.91 -21.00
C ILE A 66 25.45 12.65 -22.34
N GLU A 67 24.36 13.39 -22.53
CA GLU A 67 24.13 14.14 -23.76
C GLU A 67 25.17 15.26 -23.96
N ALA A 68 25.52 15.99 -22.90
CA ALA A 68 26.58 16.99 -22.95
C ALA A 68 27.95 16.38 -23.31
N LEU A 69 28.30 15.24 -22.71
CA LEU A 69 29.54 14.53 -23.01
C LEU A 69 29.58 13.99 -24.44
N LYS A 70 28.45 13.47 -24.95
CA LYS A 70 28.33 13.04 -26.35
C LYS A 70 28.54 14.20 -27.31
N ALA A 71 27.91 15.35 -27.06
CA ALA A 71 28.10 16.56 -27.85
C ALA A 71 29.54 17.06 -27.84
N GLY A 72 30.21 17.01 -26.68
CA GLY A 72 31.64 17.34 -26.58
C GLY A 72 32.53 16.36 -27.36
N LYS A 73 32.20 15.06 -27.34
CA LYS A 73 32.93 14.03 -28.12
C LYS A 73 32.77 14.23 -29.63
N THR A 74 31.57 14.58 -30.12
CA THR A 74 31.35 14.84 -31.55
C THR A 74 32.10 16.08 -32.01
N ALA A 75 32.04 17.18 -31.25
CA ALA A 75 32.79 18.42 -31.55
C ALA A 75 34.31 18.21 -31.55
N ARG A 76 34.85 17.41 -30.61
CA ARG A 76 36.28 17.08 -30.60
C ARG A 76 36.68 16.15 -31.75
N LYS A 77 35.76 15.31 -32.27
CA LYS A 77 36.04 14.45 -33.42
C LYS A 77 36.13 15.25 -34.72
N SER A 78 35.29 16.27 -34.92
CA SER A 78 35.33 17.12 -36.12
C SER A 78 36.56 18.03 -36.16
N SER A 79 37.05 18.52 -35.01
CA SER A 79 38.26 19.34 -34.97
C SER A 79 39.56 18.58 -35.19
N LYS A 80 39.54 17.24 -35.08
CA LYS A 80 40.72 16.37 -35.26
C LYS A 80 40.83 15.78 -36.68
N SER A 81 39.81 15.99 -37.52
CA SER A 81 39.78 15.54 -38.93
C SER A 81 39.92 16.68 -39.94
N ALA A 82 40.16 17.90 -39.47
CA ALA A 82 40.53 19.08 -40.25
C ALA A 82 42.00 19.40 -40.00
#